data_AF-A0A7J9S8V1-F1
#
_entry.id   AF-A0A7J9S8V1-F1
#
_cell.length_a   1.000
_cell.length_b   1.000
_cell.length_c   1.000
_cell.angle_alpha   90.00
_cell.angle_beta   90.00
_cell.angle_gamma   90.00
#
_symmetry.space_group_name_H-M   'P 1'
#
loop_
_entity.id
_entity.type
_entity.pdbx_description
1 polymer ?
#
loop_
_entity_poly.entity_id
_entity_poly.type
_entity_poly.pdbx_seq_one_letter_code
_entity_poly.pdbx_strand_id
1 'polypeptide(L)'
;MAKINVNLIDFDDELLYKRTKISFKDVEFTTPTKAGYVNCPSGPINEIYKRYDLKKLDKCLDDTNNETRANGELKSQNVANKINFAFLSYSDLKTPDEKHIELMSDLQYEHSDAIITPLWTNIVSDPNITGYELLESLNDLNNKFIEISKTMNNKNIVGVIPSKLPRQLFDKYMDNYIDNDVSHFVLDLDGKFIDSNKSWTRNLLRYFNDNDLFENSFIYAINAYEGRFSKDYNETLAKDYISHGFGVDILGLKHITPKLPKEQWSKFEAMGKEKPHKLFNSDSYGYMRVKESELFEITGADSTSNAFEVRRNFNIQEQYREDVKISTILSENSTVDQYLSSKPLVDEKTMDRIKKLKKKTVR
;
A
#
# COMPACT_ATOMS: atom_id res chain seq x y z
N MET A 1 -7.11 7.20 24.51
CA MET A 1 -6.30 7.36 23.28
C MET A 1 -6.31 6.02 22.58
N ALA A 2 -6.68 5.97 21.30
CA ALA A 2 -6.81 4.69 20.61
C ALA A 2 -5.44 4.20 20.18
N LYS A 3 -4.89 3.19 20.84
CA LYS A 3 -3.69 2.46 20.41
C LYS A 3 -4.10 1.50 19.29
N ILE A 4 -3.25 1.31 18.27
CA ILE A 4 -3.43 0.19 17.35
C ILE A 4 -3.00 -1.07 18.10
N ASN A 5 -3.94 -1.99 18.30
CA ASN A 5 -3.65 -3.28 18.90
C ASN A 5 -3.63 -4.32 17.79
N VAL A 6 -2.51 -5.05 17.72
CA VAL A 6 -2.27 -6.11 16.74
C VAL A 6 -2.11 -7.39 17.54
N ASN A 7 -2.90 -8.41 17.22
CA ASN A 7 -2.81 -9.73 17.84
C ASN A 7 -2.82 -10.80 16.77
N LEU A 8 -1.69 -11.49 16.59
CA LEU A 8 -1.61 -12.64 15.71
C LEU A 8 -2.54 -13.75 16.22
N ILE A 9 -3.50 -14.18 15.38
CA ILE A 9 -4.39 -15.30 15.73
C ILE A 9 -3.81 -16.60 15.17
N ASP A 10 -3.59 -16.62 13.86
CA ASP A 10 -3.13 -17.79 13.14
C ASP A 10 -1.97 -17.38 12.23
N PHE A 11 -0.92 -18.20 12.18
CA PHE A 11 0.13 -18.08 11.19
C PHE A 11 0.12 -19.35 10.36
N ASP A 12 0.06 -19.21 9.04
CA ASP A 12 0.11 -20.35 8.13
C ASP A 12 1.36 -21.19 8.47
N ASP A 13 1.34 -22.52 8.33
CA ASP A 13 2.49 -23.41 8.62
C ASP A 13 3.50 -23.48 7.46
N GLU A 14 3.09 -23.22 6.23
CA GLU A 14 3.92 -23.37 5.03
C GLU A 14 4.29 -22.04 4.36
N LEU A 15 3.42 -21.03 4.49
CA LEU A 15 3.51 -19.75 3.80
C LEU A 15 3.63 -18.58 4.79
N LEU A 16 3.83 -17.36 4.28
CA LEU A 16 3.89 -16.14 5.10
C LEU A 16 2.51 -15.48 5.29
N TYR A 17 1.43 -16.19 4.96
CA TYR A 17 0.09 -15.71 5.28
C TYR A 17 -0.09 -15.71 6.79
N LYS A 18 -0.65 -14.62 7.30
CA LYS A 18 -1.00 -14.51 8.71
C LYS A 18 -2.40 -13.94 8.84
N ARG A 19 -3.11 -14.45 9.82
CA ARG A 19 -4.41 -13.96 10.24
C ARG A 19 -4.23 -13.19 11.52
N THR A 20 -4.24 -11.88 11.39
CA THR A 20 -3.98 -10.96 12.49
C THR A 20 -5.27 -10.23 12.82
N LYS A 21 -5.61 -10.17 14.11
CA LYS A 21 -6.66 -9.31 14.62
C LYS A 21 -6.11 -7.90 14.79
N ILE A 22 -6.72 -6.92 14.15
CA ILE A 22 -6.36 -5.51 14.32
C ILE A 22 -7.57 -4.80 14.92
N SER A 23 -7.35 -4.17 16.07
CA SER A 23 -8.35 -3.34 16.75
C SER A 23 -7.84 -1.91 16.82
N PHE A 24 -8.61 -0.98 16.29
CA PHE A 24 -8.30 0.45 16.31
C PHE A 24 -9.56 1.28 16.53
N LYS A 25 -9.59 2.08 17.60
CA LYS A 25 -10.80 2.76 18.09
C LYS A 25 -11.93 1.73 18.30
N ASP A 26 -13.07 1.95 17.66
CA ASP A 26 -14.26 1.09 17.71
C ASP A 26 -14.33 0.11 16.52
N VAL A 27 -13.29 0.05 15.69
CA VAL A 27 -13.22 -0.83 14.52
C VAL A 27 -12.28 -2.00 14.82
N GLU A 28 -12.77 -3.19 14.55
CA GLU A 28 -12.03 -4.44 14.69
C GLU A 28 -12.17 -5.26 13.40
N PHE A 29 -11.06 -5.83 12.92
CA PHE A 29 -11.06 -6.66 11.72
C PHE A 29 -9.91 -7.68 11.75
N THR A 30 -9.95 -8.61 10.79
CA THR A 30 -8.90 -9.62 10.61
C THR A 30 -8.20 -9.47 9.26
N THR A 31 -6.93 -9.85 9.21
CA THR A 31 -6.11 -9.86 7.98
C THR A 31 -6.09 -11.28 7.35
N PRO A 32 -5.67 -11.42 6.07
CA PRO A 32 -5.41 -10.35 5.11
C PRO A 32 -6.65 -9.51 4.80
N THR A 33 -6.49 -8.26 4.36
CA THR A 33 -7.61 -7.44 3.88
C THR A 33 -7.20 -6.42 2.82
N LYS A 34 -8.14 -6.11 1.93
CA LYS A 34 -8.06 -5.03 0.95
C LYS A 34 -8.58 -3.72 1.54
N ALA A 35 -7.86 -2.62 1.30
CA ALA A 35 -8.36 -1.28 1.58
C ALA A 35 -9.31 -0.77 0.48
N GLY A 36 -10.36 -0.06 0.90
CA GLY A 36 -11.26 0.67 0.02
C GLY A 36 -10.92 2.15 -0.06
N TYR A 37 -11.82 2.93 -0.66
CA TYR A 37 -11.78 4.40 -0.66
C TYR A 37 -13.22 4.94 -0.70
N VAL A 38 -13.42 6.26 -0.61
CA VAL A 38 -14.75 6.86 -0.46
C VAL A 38 -15.78 6.41 -1.52
N ASN A 39 -15.39 6.21 -2.79
CA ASN A 39 -16.32 5.77 -3.85
C ASN A 39 -16.49 4.24 -3.92
N CYS A 40 -15.64 3.48 -3.22
CA CYS A 40 -15.79 2.04 -3.06
C CYS A 40 -15.30 1.65 -1.66
N PRO A 41 -16.14 1.91 -0.63
CA PRO A 41 -15.77 1.65 0.75
C PRO A 41 -15.94 0.15 1.01
N SER A 42 -15.09 -0.67 0.41
CA SER A 42 -14.95 -2.10 0.74
C SER A 42 -14.04 -2.27 1.95
N GLY A 43 -14.18 -3.38 2.69
CA GLY A 43 -13.34 -3.69 3.84
C GLY A 43 -13.45 -2.75 5.05
N PRO A 44 -12.55 -2.87 6.03
CA PRO A 44 -12.57 -2.05 7.25
C PRO A 44 -11.84 -0.70 7.11
N ILE A 45 -11.01 -0.56 6.07
CA ILE A 45 -10.10 0.57 5.88
C ILE A 45 -10.55 1.42 4.69
N ASN A 46 -10.58 2.74 4.90
CA ASN A 46 -10.73 3.75 3.88
C ASN A 46 -9.38 4.44 3.64
N GLU A 47 -8.84 4.30 2.44
CA GLU A 47 -7.58 4.91 2.04
C GLU A 47 -7.83 6.26 1.37
N ILE A 48 -7.24 7.31 1.92
CA ILE A 48 -7.23 8.67 1.37
C ILE A 48 -5.82 8.95 0.88
N TYR A 49 -5.67 9.47 -0.33
CA TYR A 49 -4.36 9.79 -0.88
C TYR A 49 -4.33 11.21 -1.43
N LYS A 50 -3.32 11.98 -1.04
CA LYS A 50 -3.11 13.33 -1.54
C LYS A 50 -1.65 13.60 -1.82
N ARG A 51 -1.41 14.20 -2.99
CA ARG A 51 -0.06 14.55 -3.46
C ARG A 51 0.16 16.06 -3.42
N TYR A 52 1.23 16.44 -2.74
CA TYR A 52 1.71 17.80 -2.58
C TYR A 52 3.06 18.01 -3.29
N ASP A 53 3.26 19.24 -3.74
CA ASP A 53 4.51 19.82 -4.20
C ASP A 53 4.66 21.14 -3.41
N LEU A 54 5.84 21.76 -3.42
CA LEU A 54 6.11 23.00 -2.70
C LEU A 54 5.12 24.08 -3.08
N LYS A 55 4.85 24.25 -4.37
CA LYS A 55 3.92 25.28 -4.86
C LYS A 55 2.52 25.13 -4.26
N LYS A 56 2.02 23.90 -4.09
CA LYS A 56 0.72 23.66 -3.44
C LYS A 56 0.78 23.94 -1.94
N LEU A 57 1.89 23.62 -1.28
CA LEU A 57 2.05 23.88 0.16
C LEU A 57 2.23 25.38 0.43
N ASP A 58 3.08 26.08 -0.33
CA ASP A 58 3.23 27.54 -0.32
C ASP A 58 1.85 28.22 -0.43
N LYS A 59 1.04 27.79 -1.40
CA LYS A 59 -0.33 28.31 -1.59
C LYS A 59 -1.24 28.11 -0.39
N CYS A 60 -1.06 27.05 0.38
CA CYS A 60 -1.84 26.81 1.58
C CYS A 60 -1.31 27.65 2.75
N LEU A 61 0.01 27.81 2.87
CA LEU A 61 0.65 28.66 3.89
C LEU A 61 0.31 30.15 3.68
N ASP A 62 0.22 30.60 2.42
CA ASP A 62 0.00 32.00 2.07
C ASP A 62 -1.49 32.42 2.01
N ASP A 63 -2.42 31.45 1.88
CA ASP A 63 -3.85 31.72 1.66
C ASP A 63 -4.74 30.68 2.36
N THR A 64 -5.42 31.13 3.43
CA THR A 64 -6.36 30.35 4.23
C THR A 64 -7.48 29.71 3.40
N ASN A 65 -7.86 30.28 2.25
CA ASN A 65 -8.88 29.65 1.40
C ASN A 65 -8.36 28.37 0.74
N ASN A 66 -7.09 28.35 0.32
CA ASN A 66 -6.48 27.17 -0.26
C ASN A 66 -6.30 26.08 0.80
N GLU A 67 -5.90 26.45 2.01
CA GLU A 67 -5.81 25.54 3.16
C GLU A 67 -7.19 24.96 3.52
N THR A 68 -8.23 25.80 3.62
CA THR A 68 -9.60 25.38 3.89
C THR A 68 -10.11 24.43 2.80
N ARG A 69 -9.80 24.71 1.53
CA ARG A 69 -10.15 23.82 0.42
C ARG A 69 -9.42 22.48 0.53
N ALA A 70 -8.12 22.48 0.83
CA ALA A 70 -7.35 21.26 1.01
C ALA A 70 -7.93 20.39 2.15
N ASN A 71 -8.28 21.01 3.27
CA ASN A 71 -8.97 20.36 4.38
C ASN A 71 -10.35 19.81 3.97
N GLY A 72 -11.16 20.59 3.23
CA GLY A 72 -12.46 20.13 2.74
C GLY A 72 -12.35 18.93 1.79
N GLU A 73 -11.36 18.93 0.91
CA GLU A 73 -11.09 17.82 -0.02
C GLU A 73 -10.67 16.53 0.70
N LEU A 74 -9.90 16.62 1.78
CA LEU A 74 -9.57 15.45 2.61
C LEU A 74 -10.78 15.00 3.43
N LYS A 75 -11.48 15.94 4.09
CA LYS A 75 -12.67 15.66 4.90
C LYS A 75 -13.77 14.94 4.12
N SER A 76 -14.02 15.37 2.88
CA SER A 76 -15.03 14.75 1.99
C SER A 76 -14.70 13.32 1.58
N GLN A 77 -13.46 12.86 1.78
CA GLN A 77 -13.05 11.49 1.53
C GLN A 77 -13.13 10.60 2.77
N ASN A 78 -13.43 11.16 3.95
CA ASN A 78 -13.62 10.38 5.17
C ASN A 78 -14.87 9.51 5.05
N VAL A 79 -14.76 8.27 5.52
CA VAL A 79 -15.88 7.33 5.58
C VAL A 79 -16.16 7.01 7.05
N ALA A 80 -17.40 7.23 7.48
CA ALA A 80 -17.85 6.91 8.83
C ALA A 80 -17.77 5.40 9.10
N ASN A 81 -17.56 5.02 10.36
CA ASN A 81 -17.45 3.63 10.82
C ASN A 81 -16.33 2.82 10.14
N LYS A 82 -15.28 3.50 9.70
CA LYS A 82 -14.08 2.90 9.12
C LYS A 82 -12.83 3.53 9.69
N ILE A 83 -11.71 2.84 9.49
CA ILE A 83 -10.38 3.38 9.75
C ILE A 83 -9.96 4.17 8.51
N ASN A 84 -9.80 5.48 8.63
CA ASN A 84 -9.39 6.41 7.59
C ASN A 84 -7.87 6.59 7.64
N PHE A 85 -7.15 6.07 6.65
CA PHE A 85 -5.71 6.27 6.53
C PHE A 85 -5.41 7.29 5.43
N ALA A 86 -4.94 8.47 5.81
CA ALA A 86 -4.59 9.54 4.88
C ALA A 86 -3.09 9.54 4.55
N PHE A 87 -2.77 9.09 3.34
CA PHE A 87 -1.43 9.07 2.79
C PHE A 87 -1.11 10.40 2.11
N LEU A 88 -0.15 11.14 2.67
CA LEU A 88 0.38 12.34 2.04
C LEU A 88 1.66 12.02 1.29
N SER A 89 1.72 12.38 0.01
CA SER A 89 2.89 12.18 -0.83
C SER A 89 3.52 13.52 -1.21
N TYR A 90 4.81 13.63 -0.97
CA TYR A 90 5.61 14.77 -1.37
C TYR A 90 6.37 14.47 -2.66
N SER A 91 6.35 15.43 -3.60
CA SER A 91 6.75 15.14 -4.97
C SER A 91 7.68 16.14 -5.63
N ASP A 92 8.31 17.03 -4.87
CA ASP A 92 9.48 17.75 -5.37
C ASP A 92 10.78 17.03 -4.97
N LEU A 93 11.87 17.40 -5.65
CA LEU A 93 13.22 16.96 -5.29
C LEU A 93 13.83 17.82 -4.18
N LYS A 94 13.45 19.10 -4.14
CA LYS A 94 13.87 20.01 -3.07
C LYS A 94 13.27 19.55 -1.75
N THR A 95 14.04 19.54 -0.68
CA THR A 95 13.55 19.21 0.66
C THR A 95 12.57 20.30 1.14
N PRO A 96 11.38 19.93 1.67
CA PRO A 96 10.48 20.88 2.30
C PRO A 96 11.10 21.43 3.60
N ASP A 97 10.82 22.69 3.92
CA ASP A 97 11.20 23.25 5.22
C ASP A 97 10.21 22.84 6.33
N GLU A 98 10.48 23.27 7.55
CA GLU A 98 9.70 22.91 8.74
C GLU A 98 8.22 23.33 8.64
N LYS A 99 7.92 24.51 8.09
CA LYS A 99 6.52 24.99 7.95
C LYS A 99 5.72 24.14 6.97
N HIS A 100 6.38 23.67 5.91
CA HIS A 100 5.76 22.75 4.96
C HIS A 100 5.45 21.40 5.61
N ILE A 101 6.36 20.88 6.46
CA ILE A 101 6.19 19.62 7.19
C ILE A 101 5.08 19.76 8.23
N GLU A 102 5.02 20.90 8.94
CA GLU A 102 3.97 21.24 9.90
C GLU A 102 2.58 21.24 9.23
N LEU A 103 2.43 21.97 8.12
CA LEU A 103 1.19 21.97 7.35
C LEU A 103 0.76 20.56 6.90
N MET A 104 1.71 19.74 6.42
CA MET A 104 1.41 18.36 6.05
C MET A 104 0.97 17.53 7.26
N SER A 105 1.61 17.71 8.40
CA SER A 105 1.25 17.04 9.66
C SER A 105 -0.18 17.41 10.07
N ASP A 106 -0.54 18.69 10.06
CA ASP A 106 -1.87 19.17 10.45
C ASP A 106 -2.96 18.64 9.51
N LEU A 107 -2.73 18.71 8.20
CA LEU A 107 -3.63 18.17 7.20
C LEU A 107 -3.85 16.66 7.38
N GLN A 108 -2.80 15.90 7.66
CA GLN A 108 -2.95 14.47 7.90
C GLN A 108 -3.66 14.20 9.23
N TYR A 109 -3.28 14.93 10.27
CA TYR A 109 -3.76 14.70 11.61
C TYR A 109 -5.27 14.91 11.70
N GLU A 110 -5.87 15.88 11.02
CA GLU A 110 -7.33 16.07 11.07
C GLU A 110 -8.10 14.93 10.38
N HIS A 111 -7.58 14.38 9.28
CA HIS A 111 -8.33 13.46 8.40
C HIS A 111 -7.86 12.01 8.44
N SER A 112 -6.83 11.70 9.22
CA SER A 112 -6.30 10.35 9.39
C SER A 112 -6.50 9.83 10.79
N ASP A 113 -6.85 8.57 10.89
CA ASP A 113 -7.04 7.85 12.14
C ASP A 113 -5.71 7.50 12.82
N ALA A 114 -4.66 7.28 12.03
CA ALA A 114 -3.27 7.14 12.46
C ALA A 114 -2.38 8.12 11.69
N ILE A 115 -1.25 8.51 12.27
CA ILE A 115 -0.25 9.35 11.58
C ILE A 115 0.62 8.44 10.74
N ILE A 116 0.77 8.75 9.46
CA ILE A 116 1.54 7.95 8.51
C ILE A 116 2.63 8.87 7.97
N THR A 117 3.89 8.58 8.23
CA THR A 117 4.98 9.45 7.75
C THR A 117 4.86 9.64 6.23
N PRO A 118 5.11 10.83 5.68
CA PRO A 118 4.82 11.10 4.27
C PRO A 118 5.59 10.20 3.31
N LEU A 119 5.02 9.98 2.12
CA LEU A 119 5.74 9.34 1.02
C LEU A 119 6.69 10.37 0.38
N TRP A 120 7.98 10.26 0.69
CA TRP A 120 9.05 11.09 0.11
C TRP A 120 9.48 10.61 -1.30
N THR A 121 8.51 10.31 -2.17
CA THR A 121 8.69 9.49 -3.38
C THR A 121 9.82 9.98 -4.30
N ASN A 122 9.92 11.30 -4.50
CA ASN A 122 10.92 11.88 -5.39
C ASN A 122 12.29 12.06 -4.73
N ILE A 123 12.34 12.36 -3.43
CA ILE A 123 13.60 12.44 -2.67
C ILE A 123 14.29 11.07 -2.64
N VAL A 124 13.54 10.00 -2.36
CA VAL A 124 14.05 8.61 -2.41
C VAL A 124 14.57 8.23 -3.80
N SER A 125 14.08 8.91 -4.84
CA SER A 125 14.42 8.63 -6.24
C SER A 125 15.42 9.63 -6.83
N ASP A 126 15.94 10.58 -6.04
CA ASP A 126 16.85 11.61 -6.52
C ASP A 126 18.19 10.97 -6.90
N PRO A 127 18.63 11.05 -8.18
CA PRO A 127 19.92 10.49 -8.58
C PRO A 127 21.12 11.20 -7.94
N ASN A 128 20.93 12.41 -7.39
CA ASN A 128 22.01 13.19 -6.77
C ASN A 128 22.18 12.87 -5.29
N ILE A 129 21.20 12.25 -4.63
CA ILE A 129 21.23 11.92 -3.21
C ILE A 129 21.34 10.40 -3.07
N THR A 130 22.47 9.91 -2.56
CA THR A 130 22.72 8.45 -2.47
C THR A 130 23.39 8.05 -1.17
N GLY A 131 23.37 6.74 -0.88
CA GLY A 131 24.10 6.19 0.27
C GLY A 131 23.67 6.84 1.59
N TYR A 132 24.66 7.29 2.36
CA TYR A 132 24.42 7.84 3.69
C TYR A 132 23.69 9.19 3.67
N GLU A 133 23.91 10.03 2.65
CA GLU A 133 23.20 11.31 2.49
C GLU A 133 21.69 11.09 2.29
N LEU A 134 21.32 10.04 1.55
CA LEU A 134 19.92 9.63 1.41
C LEU A 134 19.34 9.21 2.75
N LEU A 135 20.07 8.40 3.54
CA LEU A 135 19.63 7.95 4.85
C LEU A 135 19.41 9.13 5.80
N GLU A 136 20.37 10.04 5.89
CA GLU A 136 20.26 11.24 6.74
C GLU A 136 19.09 12.13 6.32
N SER A 137 18.92 12.37 5.02
CA SER A 137 17.82 13.19 4.50
C SER A 137 16.46 12.59 4.84
N LEU A 138 16.29 11.27 4.69
CA LEU A 138 15.03 10.60 5.01
C LEU A 138 14.77 10.55 6.52
N ASN A 139 15.79 10.30 7.33
CA ASN A 139 15.66 10.29 8.79
C ASN A 139 15.33 11.68 9.31
N ASP A 140 16.00 12.73 8.82
CA ASP A 140 15.71 14.12 9.20
C ASP A 140 14.25 14.50 8.89
N LEU A 141 13.77 14.20 7.68
CA LEU A 141 12.39 14.46 7.28
C LEU A 141 11.37 13.69 8.12
N ASN A 142 11.62 12.40 8.34
CA ASN A 142 10.74 11.56 9.14
C ASN A 142 10.72 11.99 10.60
N ASN A 143 11.88 12.30 11.19
CA ASN A 143 12.00 12.70 12.59
C ASN A 143 11.31 14.03 12.83
N LYS A 144 11.52 15.03 11.96
CA LYS A 144 10.78 16.31 12.03
C LYS A 144 9.28 16.08 11.98
N PHE A 145 8.79 15.27 11.04
CA PHE A 145 7.37 14.98 10.92
C PHE A 145 6.82 14.26 12.16
N ILE A 146 7.57 13.29 12.70
CA ILE A 146 7.23 12.54 13.92
C ILE A 146 7.20 13.47 15.14
N GLU A 147 8.21 14.31 15.32
CA GLU A 147 8.32 15.27 16.43
C GLU A 147 7.15 16.25 16.42
N ILE A 148 6.86 16.86 15.27
CA ILE A 148 5.69 17.74 15.11
C ILE A 148 4.41 16.98 15.44
N SER A 149 4.25 15.76 14.91
CA SER A 149 3.05 14.94 15.17
C SER A 149 2.87 14.56 16.64
N LYS A 150 3.97 14.36 17.38
CA LYS A 150 3.98 14.06 18.83
C LYS A 150 3.57 15.26 19.69
N THR A 151 3.65 16.50 19.19
CA THR A 151 3.15 17.67 19.93
C THR A 151 1.61 17.69 20.05
N MET A 152 0.91 16.87 19.26
CA MET A 152 -0.54 16.75 19.24
C MET A 152 -1.05 15.58 20.10
N ASN A 153 -2.27 15.07 19.88
CA ASN A 153 -2.90 14.03 20.73
C ASN A 153 -2.32 12.61 20.60
N ASN A 154 -1.05 12.47 20.21
CA ASN A 154 -0.29 11.21 20.15
C ASN A 154 -1.05 10.05 19.46
N LYS A 155 -1.68 10.32 18.30
CA LYS A 155 -2.11 9.24 17.40
C LYS A 155 -0.94 8.30 17.12
N ASN A 156 -1.20 7.00 17.01
CA ASN A 156 -0.15 6.05 16.64
C ASN A 156 0.46 6.46 15.30
N ILE A 157 1.78 6.32 15.24
CA ILE A 157 2.56 6.61 14.05
C ILE A 157 2.83 5.29 13.31
N VAL A 158 2.69 5.34 11.99
CA VAL A 158 2.97 4.25 11.05
C VAL A 158 4.08 4.74 10.13
N GLY A 159 5.19 4.02 10.10
CA GLY A 159 6.36 4.37 9.29
C GLY A 159 6.19 3.93 7.84
N VAL A 160 6.61 4.76 6.89
CA VAL A 160 6.65 4.38 5.46
C VAL A 160 8.04 3.86 5.13
N ILE A 161 8.09 2.68 4.51
CA ILE A 161 9.31 2.02 4.02
C ILE A 161 9.29 2.05 2.50
N PRO A 162 10.13 2.88 1.85
CA PRO A 162 10.23 2.89 0.41
C PRO A 162 10.92 1.62 -0.12
N SER A 163 10.31 0.92 -1.07
CA SER A 163 10.93 -0.25 -1.75
C SER A 163 12.17 0.09 -2.59
N LYS A 164 12.43 1.38 -2.79
CA LYS A 164 13.63 1.93 -3.42
C LYS A 164 14.79 2.12 -2.46
N LEU A 165 14.54 2.07 -1.14
CA LEU A 165 15.59 2.16 -0.14
C LEU A 165 16.63 1.04 -0.37
N PRO A 166 17.91 1.38 -0.59
CA PRO A 166 18.97 0.40 -0.73
C PRO A 166 19.03 -0.54 0.48
N ARG A 167 19.22 -1.84 0.24
CA ARG A 167 19.28 -2.85 1.29
C ARG A 167 20.31 -2.51 2.38
N GLN A 168 21.44 -1.91 2.01
CA GLN A 168 22.52 -1.56 2.92
C GLN A 168 22.15 -0.48 3.95
N LEU A 169 21.10 0.30 3.65
CA LEU A 169 20.61 1.37 4.53
C LEU A 169 19.38 0.93 5.34
N PHE A 170 18.80 -0.23 5.00
CA PHE A 170 17.51 -0.67 5.53
C PHE A 170 17.51 -0.75 7.05
N ASP A 171 18.47 -1.46 7.66
CA ASP A 171 18.47 -1.70 9.10
C ASP A 171 18.55 -0.37 9.88
N LYS A 172 19.49 0.51 9.52
CA LYS A 172 19.63 1.84 10.14
C LYS A 172 18.41 2.74 9.95
N TYR A 173 17.73 2.62 8.80
CA TYR A 173 16.51 3.37 8.54
C TYR A 173 15.35 2.87 9.41
N MET A 174 15.27 1.56 9.61
CA MET A 174 14.29 0.95 10.50
C MET A 174 14.58 1.24 11.97
N ASP A 175 15.85 1.17 12.39
CA ASP A 175 16.27 1.48 13.76
C ASP A 175 15.80 2.88 14.16
N ASN A 176 15.92 3.86 13.26
CA ASN A 176 15.40 5.22 13.49
C ASN A 176 13.88 5.26 13.76
N TYR A 177 13.08 4.39 13.12
CA TYR A 177 11.65 4.27 13.41
C TYR A 177 11.40 3.61 14.77
N ILE A 178 12.14 2.53 15.08
CA ILE A 178 12.01 1.81 16.36
C ILE A 178 12.39 2.72 17.53
N ASP A 179 13.50 3.47 17.41
CA ASP A 179 13.94 4.48 18.38
C ASP A 179 12.91 5.59 18.59
N ASN A 180 11.97 5.75 17.66
CA ASN A 180 10.86 6.70 17.72
C ASN A 180 9.52 6.07 18.17
N ASP A 181 9.54 4.84 18.68
CA ASP A 181 8.38 4.04 19.11
C ASP A 181 7.40 3.71 17.96
N VAL A 182 7.88 3.64 16.72
CA VAL A 182 7.07 3.26 15.56
C VAL A 182 7.13 1.76 15.35
N SER A 183 5.99 1.08 15.46
CA SER A 183 5.90 -0.39 15.39
C SER A 183 5.05 -0.90 14.23
N HIS A 184 4.51 -0.04 13.37
CA HIS A 184 3.65 -0.42 12.25
C HIS A 184 4.14 0.23 10.96
N PHE A 185 4.02 -0.49 9.84
CA PHE A 185 4.72 -0.07 8.63
C PHE A 185 3.88 -0.16 7.37
N VAL A 186 4.09 0.82 6.49
CA VAL A 186 3.60 0.84 5.13
C VAL A 186 4.75 0.63 4.16
N LEU A 187 4.66 -0.37 3.29
CA LEU A 187 5.58 -0.58 2.18
C LEU A 187 5.10 0.23 0.96
N ASP A 188 5.85 1.25 0.57
CA ASP A 188 5.66 1.90 -0.73
C ASP A 188 6.40 1.12 -1.81
N LEU A 189 5.68 0.26 -2.51
CA LEU A 189 6.25 -0.63 -3.52
C LEU A 189 6.62 0.09 -4.82
N ASP A 190 6.29 1.37 -5.00
CA ASP A 190 6.58 2.18 -6.21
C ASP A 190 6.37 1.41 -7.53
N GLY A 191 5.26 0.65 -7.63
CA GLY A 191 4.91 -0.10 -8.83
C GLY A 191 5.75 -1.34 -9.07
N LYS A 192 6.46 -1.83 -8.05
CA LYS A 192 7.22 -3.08 -8.06
C LYS A 192 6.45 -4.20 -7.37
N PHE A 193 6.81 -5.42 -7.73
CA PHE A 193 6.37 -6.60 -6.99
C PHE A 193 7.27 -6.75 -5.75
N ILE A 194 6.70 -7.17 -4.63
CA ILE A 194 7.43 -7.29 -3.36
C ILE A 194 8.65 -8.22 -3.45
N ASP A 195 8.59 -9.29 -4.27
CA ASP A 195 9.71 -10.22 -4.53
C ASP A 195 10.63 -9.79 -5.68
N SER A 196 10.47 -8.59 -6.25
CA SER A 196 11.34 -8.12 -7.34
C SER A 196 12.80 -7.96 -6.91
N ASN A 197 13.05 -7.67 -5.62
CA ASN A 197 14.36 -7.64 -5.02
C ASN A 197 14.43 -8.60 -3.82
N LYS A 198 14.69 -9.88 -4.10
CA LYS A 198 14.69 -10.97 -3.12
C LYS A 198 15.61 -10.75 -1.91
N SER A 199 16.72 -10.03 -2.08
CA SER A 199 17.64 -9.77 -0.97
C SER A 199 17.07 -8.72 -0.02
N TRP A 200 16.39 -7.70 -0.57
CA TRP A 200 15.69 -6.68 0.18
C TRP A 200 14.50 -7.26 0.95
N THR A 201 13.63 -8.03 0.29
CA THR A 201 12.46 -8.67 0.93
C THR A 201 12.86 -9.60 2.07
N ARG A 202 13.95 -10.36 1.88
CA ARG A 202 14.51 -11.21 2.94
C ARG A 202 15.04 -10.38 4.10
N ASN A 203 15.64 -9.23 3.82
CA ASN A 203 16.15 -8.32 4.86
C ASN A 203 15.00 -7.78 5.69
N LEU A 204 13.95 -7.28 5.03
CA LEU A 204 12.71 -6.82 5.65
C LEU A 204 12.15 -7.87 6.62
N LEU A 205 11.93 -9.09 6.14
CA LEU A 205 11.32 -10.15 6.97
C LEU A 205 12.22 -10.62 8.11
N ARG A 206 13.54 -10.68 7.90
CA ARG A 206 14.49 -10.97 8.99
C ARG A 206 14.46 -9.89 10.06
N TYR A 207 14.52 -8.63 9.64
CA TYR A 207 14.45 -7.50 10.56
C TYR A 207 13.15 -7.55 11.39
N PHE A 208 12.02 -7.85 10.76
CA PHE A 208 10.74 -7.97 11.45
C PHE A 208 10.70 -9.14 12.43
N ASN A 209 11.33 -10.26 12.09
CA ASN A 209 11.44 -11.42 12.98
C ASN A 209 12.40 -11.14 14.15
N ASP A 210 13.57 -10.56 13.88
CA ASP A 210 14.63 -10.32 14.88
C ASP A 210 14.27 -9.23 15.90
N ASN A 211 13.24 -8.42 15.60
CA ASN A 211 12.73 -7.35 16.48
C ASN A 211 11.29 -7.60 16.96
N ASP A 212 10.80 -8.85 16.91
CA ASP A 212 9.45 -9.24 17.35
C ASP A 212 8.29 -8.42 16.74
N LEU A 213 8.53 -7.82 15.57
CA LEU A 213 7.53 -7.03 14.85
C LEU A 213 6.53 -7.94 14.13
N PHE A 214 6.91 -9.16 13.77
CA PHE A 214 6.03 -10.00 12.95
C PHE A 214 4.68 -10.30 13.63
N GLU A 215 4.66 -10.46 14.95
CA GLU A 215 3.46 -10.75 15.75
C GLU A 215 2.77 -9.47 16.24
N ASN A 216 3.54 -8.39 16.43
CA ASN A 216 3.09 -7.15 17.08
C ASN A 216 2.88 -5.98 16.11
N SER A 217 3.09 -6.20 14.81
CA SER A 217 2.93 -5.19 13.76
C SER A 217 2.05 -5.67 12.61
N PHE A 218 1.47 -4.71 11.89
CA PHE A 218 0.91 -4.95 10.57
C PHE A 218 1.82 -4.38 9.49
N ILE A 219 1.80 -5.03 8.32
CA ILE A 219 2.42 -4.55 7.08
C ILE A 219 1.32 -4.14 6.10
N TYR A 220 1.31 -2.87 5.74
CA TYR A 220 0.41 -2.31 4.74
C TYR A 220 1.16 -2.09 3.43
N ALA A 221 0.70 -2.60 2.28
CA ALA A 221 1.40 -2.39 1.00
C ALA A 221 0.62 -1.46 0.08
N ILE A 222 1.22 -0.35 -0.35
CA ILE A 222 0.65 0.55 -1.38
C ILE A 222 1.47 0.47 -2.67
N ASN A 223 0.88 0.94 -3.77
CA ASN A 223 1.53 1.01 -5.07
C ASN A 223 2.09 -0.34 -5.55
N ALA A 224 1.45 -1.45 -5.16
CA ALA A 224 1.86 -2.78 -5.56
C ALA A 224 1.73 -3.00 -7.08
N TYR A 225 2.62 -3.80 -7.64
CA TYR A 225 2.60 -4.11 -9.07
C TYR A 225 1.56 -5.16 -9.44
N GLU A 226 0.50 -4.76 -10.13
CA GLU A 226 -0.54 -5.65 -10.66
C GLU A 226 -0.02 -6.77 -11.61
N GLY A 227 1.18 -6.64 -12.19
CA GLY A 227 1.61 -7.50 -13.29
C GLY A 227 1.50 -6.83 -14.67
N ARG A 228 2.08 -7.48 -15.68
CA ARG A 228 2.02 -7.04 -17.08
C ARG A 228 1.73 -8.24 -17.94
N PHE A 229 0.78 -8.07 -18.84
CA PHE A 229 0.48 -9.09 -19.83
C PHE A 229 1.65 -9.28 -20.81
N SER A 230 1.90 -10.54 -21.12
CA SER A 230 2.64 -10.93 -22.32
C SER A 230 1.78 -10.70 -23.57
N LYS A 231 2.40 -10.66 -24.76
CA LYS A 231 1.67 -10.42 -26.02
C LYS A 231 0.60 -11.50 -26.27
N ASP A 232 0.94 -12.74 -25.96
CA ASP A 232 0.15 -13.93 -26.33
C ASP A 232 -0.79 -14.40 -25.22
N TYR A 233 -0.89 -13.65 -24.11
CA TYR A 233 -1.65 -14.07 -22.94
C TYR A 233 -2.72 -13.03 -22.59
N ASN A 234 -3.95 -13.53 -22.43
CA ASN A 234 -5.10 -12.74 -22.00
C ASN A 234 -5.21 -12.61 -20.48
N GLU A 235 -4.42 -13.38 -19.74
CA GLU A 235 -4.32 -13.27 -18.28
C GLU A 235 -2.88 -13.09 -17.82
N THR A 236 -2.70 -12.53 -16.63
CA THR A 236 -1.41 -12.43 -15.96
C THR A 236 -1.60 -12.55 -14.46
N LEU A 237 -0.66 -13.18 -13.75
CA LEU A 237 -0.70 -13.31 -12.28
C LEU A 237 -0.93 -11.93 -11.63
N ALA A 238 -1.89 -11.85 -10.72
CA ALA A 238 -2.17 -10.67 -9.91
C ALA A 238 -1.08 -10.49 -8.84
N LYS A 239 0.08 -9.98 -9.28
CA LYS A 239 1.28 -9.87 -8.44
C LYS A 239 1.12 -8.95 -7.24
N ASP A 240 0.23 -7.98 -7.30
CA ASP A 240 -0.14 -7.15 -6.16
C ASP A 240 -0.89 -7.99 -5.12
N TYR A 241 -1.92 -8.73 -5.54
CA TYR A 241 -2.72 -9.59 -4.67
C TYR A 241 -1.90 -10.69 -4.00
N ILE A 242 -1.02 -11.34 -4.77
CA ILE A 242 -0.06 -12.34 -4.28
C ILE A 242 0.88 -11.79 -3.19
N SER A 243 0.99 -10.48 -3.02
CA SER A 243 1.84 -9.88 -1.97
C SER A 243 1.40 -10.29 -0.56
N HIS A 244 0.14 -10.70 -0.33
CA HIS A 244 -0.27 -11.29 0.94
C HIS A 244 0.58 -12.51 1.32
N GLY A 245 0.95 -13.34 0.33
CA GLY A 245 1.86 -14.46 0.51
C GLY A 245 3.29 -14.09 0.87
N PHE A 246 3.62 -12.80 0.95
CA PHE A 246 4.91 -12.27 1.39
C PHE A 246 4.81 -11.55 2.75
N GLY A 247 3.74 -11.81 3.52
CA GLY A 247 3.55 -11.24 4.86
C GLY A 247 2.87 -9.88 4.87
N VAL A 248 2.25 -9.46 3.77
CA VAL A 248 1.43 -8.22 3.73
C VAL A 248 0.08 -8.49 4.38
N ASP A 249 -0.24 -7.73 5.42
CA ASP A 249 -1.52 -7.78 6.12
C ASP A 249 -2.62 -7.04 5.36
N ILE A 250 -2.30 -5.84 4.87
CA ILE A 250 -3.27 -4.94 4.25
C ILE A 250 -2.79 -4.55 2.86
N LEU A 251 -3.60 -4.82 1.84
CA LEU A 251 -3.32 -4.41 0.48
C LEU A 251 -4.01 -3.08 0.17
N GLY A 252 -3.21 -2.03 0.05
CA GLY A 252 -3.61 -0.68 -0.31
C GLY A 252 -3.91 -0.48 -1.80
N LEU A 253 -4.13 0.77 -2.19
CA LEU A 253 -4.41 1.14 -3.57
C LEU A 253 -3.12 1.55 -4.31
N LYS A 254 -3.29 1.73 -5.62
CA LYS A 254 -2.23 2.13 -6.54
C LYS A 254 -2.44 3.59 -6.95
N HIS A 255 -1.58 4.46 -6.45
CA HIS A 255 -1.63 5.92 -6.63
C HIS A 255 -0.66 6.44 -7.68
N ILE A 256 0.34 5.64 -8.02
CA ILE A 256 1.31 6.04 -9.03
C ILE A 256 0.84 5.73 -10.45
N THR A 257 1.06 6.69 -11.34
CA THR A 257 0.88 6.48 -12.77
C THR A 257 2.01 5.61 -13.32
N PRO A 258 1.73 4.68 -14.24
CA PRO A 258 2.78 3.95 -14.96
C PRO A 258 3.80 4.90 -15.60
N LYS A 259 5.08 4.65 -15.36
CA LYS A 259 6.20 5.38 -16.00
C LYS A 259 6.39 4.84 -17.42
N LEU A 260 5.61 5.36 -18.37
CA LEU A 260 5.73 5.02 -19.78
C LEU A 260 6.51 6.12 -20.54
N PRO A 261 7.38 5.75 -21.50
CA PRO A 261 7.95 6.71 -22.46
C PRO A 261 6.85 7.47 -23.22
N LYS A 262 7.12 8.72 -23.62
CA LYS A 262 6.15 9.58 -24.35
C LYS A 262 5.54 8.89 -25.57
N GLU A 263 6.35 8.19 -26.36
CA GLU A 263 5.87 7.45 -27.54
C GLU A 263 4.84 6.37 -27.20
N GLN A 264 4.94 5.74 -26.02
CA GLN A 264 3.97 4.74 -25.58
C GLN A 264 2.68 5.41 -25.09
N TRP A 265 2.77 6.57 -24.45
CA TRP A 265 1.60 7.37 -24.10
C TRP A 265 0.79 7.76 -25.34
N SER A 266 1.45 8.27 -26.38
CA SER A 266 0.78 8.63 -27.63
C SER A 266 0.09 7.43 -28.30
N LYS A 267 0.68 6.22 -28.21
CA LYS A 267 0.01 4.99 -28.68
C LYS A 267 -1.23 4.67 -27.86
N PHE A 268 -1.17 4.78 -26.53
CA PHE A 268 -2.32 4.55 -25.65
C PHE A 268 -3.45 5.56 -25.88
N GLU A 269 -3.11 6.83 -26.15
CA GLU A 269 -4.08 7.88 -26.48
C GLU A 269 -4.74 7.61 -27.84
N ALA A 270 -3.96 7.13 -28.82
CA ALA A 270 -4.47 6.77 -30.14
C ALA A 270 -5.42 5.55 -30.16
N MET A 271 -5.41 4.70 -29.13
CA MET A 271 -6.29 3.51 -29.04
C MET A 271 -7.77 3.85 -28.74
N GLY A 272 -8.11 5.12 -28.46
CA GLY A 272 -9.51 5.54 -28.30
C GLY A 272 -10.24 4.89 -27.12
N LYS A 273 -11.50 4.47 -27.32
CA LYS A 273 -12.39 3.89 -26.30
C LYS A 273 -12.22 2.38 -26.06
N GLU A 274 -11.45 1.67 -26.89
CA GLU A 274 -11.17 0.24 -26.66
C GLU A 274 -9.86 0.03 -25.87
N LYS A 275 -9.71 0.74 -24.75
CA LYS A 275 -8.54 0.55 -23.89
C LYS A 275 -8.67 -0.79 -23.15
N PRO A 276 -7.63 -1.62 -23.11
CA PRO A 276 -7.68 -2.85 -22.34
C PRO A 276 -7.63 -2.54 -20.84
N HIS A 277 -8.55 -3.11 -20.08
CA HIS A 277 -8.62 -3.05 -18.63
C HIS A 277 -8.13 -4.37 -18.03
N LYS A 278 -7.63 -4.28 -16.80
CA LYS A 278 -7.24 -5.43 -15.97
C LYS A 278 -8.35 -5.70 -14.97
N LEU A 279 -9.01 -6.83 -15.10
CA LEU A 279 -10.06 -7.26 -14.18
C LEU A 279 -9.57 -8.43 -13.34
N PHE A 280 -9.63 -8.32 -12.01
CA PHE A 280 -9.19 -9.38 -11.12
C PHE A 280 -10.10 -10.60 -11.27
N ASN A 281 -9.50 -11.78 -11.35
CA ASN A 281 -10.17 -13.06 -11.40
C ASN A 281 -9.66 -13.93 -10.23
N SER A 282 -10.53 -14.16 -9.25
CA SER A 282 -10.25 -14.96 -8.05
C SER A 282 -10.13 -16.47 -8.35
N ASP A 283 -10.65 -16.96 -9.47
CA ASP A 283 -10.49 -18.36 -9.86
C ASP A 283 -9.08 -18.63 -10.38
N SER A 284 -8.52 -17.70 -11.17
CA SER A 284 -7.17 -17.85 -11.72
C SER A 284 -6.07 -17.22 -10.86
N TYR A 285 -6.43 -16.35 -9.90
CA TYR A 285 -5.51 -15.43 -9.21
C TYR A 285 -4.79 -14.51 -10.20
N GLY A 286 -5.52 -14.08 -11.22
CA GLY A 286 -5.02 -13.30 -12.33
C GLY A 286 -5.71 -11.96 -12.50
N TYR A 287 -5.14 -11.15 -13.36
CA TYR A 287 -5.87 -10.11 -14.07
C TYR A 287 -6.18 -10.60 -15.48
N MET A 288 -7.46 -10.59 -15.84
CA MET A 288 -7.94 -10.78 -17.20
C MET A 288 -7.84 -9.46 -17.97
N ARG A 289 -7.44 -9.54 -19.24
CA ARG A 289 -7.49 -8.43 -20.18
C ARG A 289 -8.90 -8.37 -20.75
N VAL A 290 -9.65 -7.32 -20.41
CA VAL A 290 -11.00 -7.09 -20.92
C VAL A 290 -11.06 -5.77 -21.67
N LYS A 291 -11.87 -5.71 -22.71
CA LYS A 291 -12.20 -4.44 -23.39
C LYS A 291 -13.12 -3.60 -22.50
N GLU A 292 -13.24 -2.31 -22.82
CA GLU A 292 -14.14 -1.39 -22.10
C GLU A 292 -15.61 -1.85 -22.17
N SER A 293 -16.08 -2.33 -23.33
CA SER A 293 -17.43 -2.87 -23.48
C SER A 293 -17.68 -4.12 -22.61
N GLU A 294 -16.70 -5.04 -22.60
CA GLU A 294 -16.74 -6.26 -21.80
C GLU A 294 -16.70 -5.93 -20.31
N LEU A 295 -15.93 -4.91 -19.91
CA LEU A 295 -15.91 -4.43 -18.52
C LEU A 295 -17.31 -4.00 -18.07
N PHE A 296 -18.01 -3.19 -18.87
CA PHE A 296 -19.35 -2.73 -18.53
C PHE A 296 -20.36 -3.90 -18.49
N GLU A 297 -20.25 -4.86 -19.41
CA GLU A 297 -21.07 -6.07 -19.39
C GLU A 297 -20.84 -6.92 -18.13
N ILE A 298 -19.58 -7.22 -17.80
CA ILE A 298 -19.22 -8.03 -16.62
C ILE A 298 -19.64 -7.34 -15.31
N THR A 299 -19.49 -6.02 -15.24
CA THR A 299 -19.79 -5.25 -14.03
C THR A 299 -21.25 -4.81 -13.92
N GLY A 300 -22.01 -4.91 -15.02
CA GLY A 300 -23.37 -4.37 -15.12
C GLY A 300 -23.44 -2.83 -15.08
N ALA A 301 -22.31 -2.14 -15.26
CA ALA A 301 -22.25 -0.68 -15.21
C ALA A 301 -22.69 -0.04 -16.53
N ASP A 302 -23.25 1.18 -16.46
CA ASP A 302 -23.64 1.93 -17.65
C ASP A 302 -22.41 2.29 -18.50
N SER A 303 -22.51 2.17 -19.82
CA SER A 303 -21.46 2.51 -20.79
C SER A 303 -20.95 3.97 -20.74
N THR A 304 -21.72 4.86 -20.12
CA THR A 304 -21.35 6.27 -19.87
C THR A 304 -20.54 6.45 -18.58
N SER A 305 -20.43 5.41 -17.75
CA SER A 305 -19.66 5.42 -16.52
C SER A 305 -18.16 5.56 -16.79
N ASN A 306 -17.43 6.11 -15.82
CA ASN A 306 -15.97 6.15 -15.91
C ASN A 306 -15.39 4.73 -15.79
N ALA A 307 -14.93 4.15 -16.91
CA ALA A 307 -14.37 2.80 -16.98
C ALA A 307 -13.20 2.56 -16.00
N PHE A 308 -12.38 3.58 -15.71
CA PHE A 308 -11.30 3.46 -14.73
C PHE A 308 -11.82 3.21 -13.32
N GLU A 309 -12.82 3.98 -12.90
CA GLU A 309 -13.48 3.84 -11.59
C GLU A 309 -14.28 2.53 -11.50
N VAL A 310 -15.02 2.16 -12.56
CA VAL A 310 -15.74 0.88 -12.62
C VAL A 310 -14.79 -0.30 -12.42
N ARG A 311 -13.69 -0.37 -13.20
CA ARG A 311 -12.65 -1.39 -13.05
C ARG A 311 -12.04 -1.37 -11.65
N ARG A 312 -11.69 -0.19 -11.13
CA ARG A 312 -11.07 -0.05 -9.80
C ARG A 312 -12.00 -0.59 -8.71
N ASN A 313 -13.28 -0.22 -8.76
CA ASN A 313 -14.28 -0.63 -7.78
C ASN A 313 -14.50 -2.14 -7.81
N PHE A 314 -14.62 -2.73 -9.00
CA PHE A 314 -14.75 -4.18 -9.16
C PHE A 314 -13.55 -4.90 -8.56
N ASN A 315 -12.32 -4.51 -8.93
CA ASN A 315 -11.12 -5.18 -8.41
C ASN A 315 -11.01 -5.07 -6.89
N ILE A 316 -11.33 -3.92 -6.29
CA ILE A 316 -11.32 -3.75 -4.83
C ILE A 316 -12.33 -4.70 -4.16
N GLN A 317 -13.55 -4.80 -4.71
CA GLN A 317 -14.59 -5.67 -4.15
C GLN A 317 -14.22 -7.15 -4.25
N GLU A 318 -13.75 -7.59 -5.42
CA GLU A 318 -13.36 -8.98 -5.63
C GLU A 318 -12.14 -9.37 -4.80
N GLN A 319 -11.12 -8.52 -4.71
CA GLN A 319 -9.96 -8.76 -3.84
C GLN A 319 -10.39 -8.85 -2.37
N TYR A 320 -11.26 -7.95 -1.91
CA TYR A 320 -11.78 -8.00 -0.53
C TYR A 320 -12.56 -9.30 -0.25
N ARG A 321 -13.40 -9.75 -1.18
CA ARG A 321 -14.12 -11.04 -1.05
C ARG A 321 -13.15 -12.20 -0.95
N GLU A 322 -12.10 -12.19 -1.76
CA GLU A 322 -11.07 -13.21 -1.73
C GLU A 322 -10.26 -13.19 -0.43
N ASP A 323 -9.99 -12.01 0.13
CA ASP A 323 -9.32 -11.88 1.43
C ASP A 323 -10.14 -12.47 2.58
N VAL A 324 -11.46 -12.26 2.60
CA VAL A 324 -12.37 -12.88 3.56
C VAL A 324 -12.31 -14.41 3.44
N LYS A 325 -12.26 -14.93 2.22
CA LYS A 325 -12.13 -16.36 1.96
C LYS A 325 -10.80 -16.91 2.46
N ILE A 326 -9.67 -16.24 2.16
CA ILE A 326 -8.35 -16.63 2.68
C ILE A 326 -8.32 -16.59 4.21
N SER A 327 -8.87 -15.55 4.83
CA SER A 327 -8.95 -15.45 6.30
C SER A 327 -9.77 -16.59 6.90
N THR A 328 -10.86 -16.99 6.24
CA THR A 328 -11.68 -18.14 6.66
C THR A 328 -10.88 -19.45 6.56
N ILE A 329 -10.20 -19.69 5.45
CA ILE A 329 -9.38 -20.90 5.26
C ILE A 329 -8.27 -20.99 6.31
N LEU A 330 -7.61 -19.88 6.65
CA LEU A 330 -6.59 -19.83 7.71
C LEU A 330 -7.16 -20.11 9.11
N SER A 331 -8.43 -19.81 9.34
CA SER A 331 -9.08 -20.12 10.63
C SER A 331 -9.55 -21.57 10.74
N GLU A 332 -9.83 -22.22 9.60
CA GLU A 332 -10.33 -23.59 9.54
C GLU A 332 -9.20 -24.62 9.32
N ASN A 333 -8.10 -24.20 8.70
CA ASN A 333 -6.97 -25.03 8.31
C ASN A 333 -5.66 -24.35 8.71
N SER A 334 -4.60 -25.12 8.93
CA SER A 334 -3.31 -24.55 9.29
C SER A 334 -2.53 -23.95 8.11
N THR A 335 -3.00 -24.10 6.87
CA THR A 335 -2.37 -23.52 5.69
C THR A 335 -3.33 -23.26 4.53
N VAL A 336 -3.05 -22.24 3.72
CA VAL A 336 -3.72 -21.96 2.44
C VAL A 336 -3.00 -22.54 1.22
N ASP A 337 -1.93 -23.33 1.43
CA ASP A 337 -1.08 -23.84 0.35
C ASP A 337 -1.83 -24.61 -0.75
N GLN A 338 -2.68 -25.56 -0.36
CA GLN A 338 -3.48 -26.34 -1.32
C GLN A 338 -4.45 -25.45 -2.10
N TYR A 339 -5.06 -24.48 -1.41
CA TYR A 339 -5.98 -23.55 -2.02
C TYR A 339 -5.29 -22.69 -3.08
N LEU A 340 -4.14 -22.11 -2.76
CA LEU A 340 -3.36 -21.31 -3.70
C LEU A 340 -2.80 -22.14 -4.86
N SER A 341 -2.31 -23.34 -4.58
CA SER A 341 -1.78 -24.25 -5.60
C SER A 341 -2.84 -24.74 -6.58
N SER A 342 -4.13 -24.66 -6.20
CA SER A 342 -5.24 -24.96 -7.12
C SER A 342 -5.50 -23.86 -8.16
N LYS A 343 -4.90 -22.67 -7.98
CA LYS A 343 -5.14 -21.50 -8.84
C LYS A 343 -4.25 -21.55 -10.09
N PRO A 344 -4.82 -21.55 -11.31
CA PRO A 344 -4.07 -21.71 -12.56
C PRO A 344 -2.83 -20.81 -12.76
N LEU A 345 -2.84 -19.56 -12.28
CA LEU A 345 -1.70 -18.65 -12.49
C LEU A 345 -0.71 -18.64 -11.32
N VAL A 346 -1.03 -19.34 -10.23
CA VAL A 346 -0.12 -19.52 -9.10
C VAL A 346 0.76 -20.74 -9.39
N ASP A 347 1.81 -20.53 -10.16
CA ASP A 347 2.73 -21.61 -10.53
C ASP A 347 3.55 -22.12 -9.31
N GLU A 348 4.02 -23.36 -9.42
CA GLU A 348 4.90 -24.00 -8.42
C GLU A 348 6.10 -23.10 -8.08
N LYS A 349 6.65 -22.41 -9.09
CA LYS A 349 7.76 -21.48 -8.91
C LYS A 349 7.40 -20.29 -8.00
N THR A 350 6.15 -19.82 -8.02
CA THR A 350 5.65 -18.74 -7.15
C THR A 350 5.47 -19.26 -5.74
N MET A 351 4.89 -20.45 -5.58
CA MET A 351 4.75 -21.13 -4.28
C MET A 351 6.11 -21.41 -3.64
N ASP A 352 7.06 -21.97 -4.39
CA ASP A 352 8.43 -22.22 -3.96
C ASP A 352 9.14 -20.96 -3.47
N ARG A 353 8.88 -19.82 -4.12
CA ARG A 353 9.45 -18.55 -3.71
C ARG A 353 8.94 -18.13 -2.34
N ILE A 354 7.63 -18.25 -2.11
CA ILE A 354 6.99 -17.94 -0.83
C ILE A 354 7.51 -18.89 0.27
N LYS A 355 7.44 -20.21 0.05
CA LYS A 355 7.91 -21.23 1.01
C LYS A 355 9.39 -21.06 1.37
N LYS A 356 10.24 -20.80 0.36
CA LYS A 356 11.68 -20.57 0.56
C LYS A 356 11.97 -19.31 1.35
N LEU A 357 11.12 -18.29 1.22
CA LEU A 357 11.27 -17.06 1.98
C LEU A 357 10.96 -17.33 3.44
N LYS A 358 9.80 -17.92 3.74
CA LYS A 358 9.40 -18.32 5.09
C LYS A 358 10.48 -19.09 5.84
N LYS A 359 10.91 -20.23 5.29
CA LYS A 359 11.90 -21.13 5.91
C LYS A 359 13.22 -20.43 6.30
N LYS A 360 13.52 -19.28 5.67
CA LYS A 360 14.77 -18.54 5.88
C LYS A 360 14.63 -17.34 6.81
N THR A 361 13.41 -16.96 7.18
CA THR A 361 13.13 -15.68 7.84
C THR A 361 12.28 -15.80 9.07
N VAL A 362 11.40 -16.80 9.17
CA VAL A 362 10.56 -17.04 10.35
C VAL A 362 10.88 -18.43 10.87
N ARG A 363 11.21 -18.53 12.16
CA ARG A 363 11.59 -19.79 12.82
C ARG A 363 10.40 -20.58 13.30
#